data_AF-A0A8S8YQI7-F1
#
_entry.id   AF-A0A8S8YQI7-F1
#
_cell.length_a   1.000
_cell.length_b   1.000
_cell.length_c   1.000
_cell.angle_alpha   90.00
_cell.angle_beta   90.00
_cell.angle_gamma   90.00
#
_symmetry.space_group_name_H-M   'P 1'
#
loop_
_entity.id
_entity.type
_entity.pdbx_description
1 polymer ?
#
loop_
_entity_poly.entity_id
_entity_poly.type
_entity_poly.pdbx_seq_one_letter_code
_entity_poly.pdbx_strand_id
1 'polypeptide(L)'
;MFDDDSGVRKNIIRTLKTLDMQNPRVAQLIQDGARDRDPALRKACIDQLSIILTGEKLREVAAELLRQETRPELRTRLERLSRDVDWEGTEEEKNRSLAPLDKVPEEFSEMQLPEIDGIKPITEELVQKEGVSPTDNAAPPRSGEVESIREGHKEESGRRAARKQDERDF
;
A
#
# COMPACT_ATOMS: atom_id res chain seq x y z
N MET A 1 26.61 16.20 -6.88
CA MET A 1 26.19 16.89 -8.13
C MET A 1 25.74 18.31 -7.84
N PHE A 2 25.18 18.59 -6.66
CA PHE A 2 24.92 19.95 -6.21
C PHE A 2 26.14 20.53 -5.47
N ASP A 3 26.32 21.85 -5.59
CA ASP A 3 27.40 22.57 -4.90
C ASP A 3 27.31 22.45 -3.37
N ASP A 4 28.49 22.39 -2.74
CA ASP A 4 28.62 22.34 -1.28
C ASP A 4 28.31 23.69 -0.61
N ASP A 5 28.22 24.77 -1.38
CA ASP A 5 27.85 26.09 -0.89
C ASP A 5 26.36 26.18 -0.51
N SER A 6 26.10 26.50 0.76
CA SER A 6 24.74 26.67 1.30
C SER A 6 23.96 27.79 0.59
N GLY A 7 24.62 28.86 0.15
CA GLY A 7 24.02 29.94 -0.63
C GLY A 7 23.51 29.46 -1.99
N VAL A 8 24.29 28.62 -2.68
CA VAL A 8 23.88 28.02 -3.96
C VAL A 8 22.66 27.11 -3.76
N ARG A 9 22.67 26.24 -2.73
CA ARG A 9 21.52 25.37 -2.43
C ARG A 9 20.25 26.15 -2.10
N LYS A 10 20.35 27.22 -1.31
CA LYS A 10 19.20 28.11 -1.03
C LYS A 10 18.65 28.75 -2.30
N ASN A 11 19.53 29.12 -3.22
CA ASN A 11 19.11 29.66 -4.50
C ASN A 11 18.39 28.60 -5.34
N ILE A 12 18.90 27.38 -5.40
CA ILE A 12 18.27 26.24 -6.08
C ILE A 12 16.88 25.96 -5.51
N ILE A 13 16.72 25.94 -4.19
CA ILE A 13 15.41 25.74 -3.55
C ILE A 13 14.41 26.83 -3.97
N ARG A 14 14.88 28.07 -4.11
CA ARG A 14 14.04 29.18 -4.58
C ARG A 14 13.65 29.00 -6.05
N THR A 15 14.59 28.61 -6.91
CA THR A 15 14.34 28.44 -8.35
C THR A 15 13.51 27.21 -8.65
N LEU A 16 13.62 26.14 -7.87
CA LEU A 16 12.80 24.92 -8.01
C LEU A 16 11.29 25.22 -8.02
N LYS A 17 10.85 26.27 -7.33
CA LYS A 17 9.44 26.69 -7.31
C LYS A 17 9.00 27.45 -8.57
N THR A 18 9.94 28.02 -9.30
CA THR A 18 9.68 28.86 -10.49
C THR A 18 10.06 28.20 -11.80
N LEU A 19 10.73 27.04 -11.74
CA LEU A 19 11.10 26.27 -12.91
C LEU A 19 9.86 25.69 -13.60
N ASP A 20 9.97 25.49 -14.92
CA ASP A 20 8.93 24.82 -15.69
C ASP A 20 8.93 23.32 -15.37
N MET A 21 7.90 22.88 -14.65
CA MET A 21 7.72 21.49 -14.22
C MET A 21 7.36 20.53 -15.37
N GLN A 22 7.01 21.04 -16.55
CA GLN A 22 6.77 20.22 -17.74
C GLN A 22 8.06 19.78 -18.42
N ASN A 23 9.20 20.36 -18.04
CA ASN A 23 10.49 20.02 -18.63
C ASN A 23 11.04 18.71 -18.02
N PRO A 24 11.34 17.68 -18.84
CA PRO A 24 11.84 16.40 -18.34
C PRO A 24 13.19 16.50 -17.62
N ARG A 25 14.01 17.51 -17.96
CA ARG A 25 15.29 17.75 -17.26
C ARG A 25 15.07 18.25 -15.84
N VAL A 26 14.02 19.03 -15.62
CA VAL A 26 13.65 19.51 -14.28
C VAL A 26 13.16 18.34 -13.43
N ALA A 27 12.39 17.42 -14.01
CA ALA A 27 11.98 16.19 -13.33
C ALA A 27 13.17 15.33 -12.89
N GLN A 28 14.19 15.16 -13.75
CA GLN A 28 15.44 14.49 -13.39
C GLN A 28 16.19 15.22 -12.28
N LEU A 29 16.34 16.55 -12.40
CA LEU A 29 17.01 17.38 -11.39
C LEU A 29 16.35 17.26 -10.00
N ILE A 30 15.01 17.22 -9.95
CA ILE A 30 14.27 17.04 -8.70
C ILE A 30 14.51 15.65 -8.13
N GLN A 31 14.47 14.60 -8.96
CA GLN A 31 14.76 13.24 -8.50
C GLN A 31 16.18 13.09 -7.94
N ASP A 32 17.16 13.73 -8.58
CA ASP A 32 18.55 13.76 -8.10
C ASP A 32 18.67 14.57 -6.80
N GLY A 33 18.03 15.74 -6.73
CA GLY A 33 18.03 16.59 -5.54
C GLY A 33 17.31 15.96 -4.33
N ALA A 34 16.36 15.06 -4.58
CA ALA A 34 15.72 14.29 -3.51
C ALA A 34 16.67 13.29 -2.83
N ARG A 35 17.83 12.98 -3.44
CA ARG A 35 18.90 12.12 -2.87
C ARG A 35 20.07 12.93 -2.31
N ASP A 36 19.97 14.26 -2.30
CA ASP A 36 21.08 15.11 -1.89
C ASP A 36 21.41 14.96 -0.39
N ARG A 37 22.62 15.38 0.01
CA ARG A 37 23.04 15.33 1.41
C ARG A 37 22.32 16.37 2.25
N ASP A 38 21.99 17.53 1.67
CA ASP A 38 21.33 18.61 2.40
C ASP A 38 19.85 18.26 2.66
N PRO A 39 19.45 18.12 3.93
CA PRO A 39 18.08 17.79 4.28
C PRO A 39 17.07 18.87 3.89
N ALA A 40 17.49 20.14 3.74
CA ALA A 40 16.61 21.21 3.28
C ALA A 40 16.31 21.09 1.78
N LEU A 41 17.33 20.74 0.98
CA LEU A 41 17.18 20.51 -0.45
C LEU A 41 16.35 19.24 -0.71
N ARG A 42 16.66 18.14 -0.01
CA ARG A 42 15.85 16.90 -0.10
C ARG A 42 14.39 17.18 0.19
N LYS A 43 14.09 17.89 1.27
CA LYS A 43 12.71 18.25 1.61
C LYS A 43 12.04 19.01 0.47
N ALA A 44 12.70 20.04 -0.07
CA ALA A 44 12.14 20.84 -1.15
C ALA A 44 11.88 20.00 -2.42
N CYS A 45 12.78 19.09 -2.77
CA CYS A 45 12.60 18.20 -3.92
C CYS A 45 11.50 17.16 -3.69
N ILE A 46 11.43 16.53 -2.52
CA ILE A 46 10.36 15.60 -2.14
C ILE A 46 9.00 16.31 -2.13
N ASP A 47 8.98 17.59 -1.77
CA ASP A 47 7.79 18.46 -1.86
C ASP A 47 7.26 18.59 -3.30
N GLN A 48 8.13 18.55 -4.31
CA GLN A 48 7.73 18.66 -5.72
C GLN A 48 7.47 17.34 -6.43
N LEU A 49 7.85 16.19 -5.87
CA LEU A 49 7.68 14.90 -6.53
C LEU A 49 6.23 14.63 -6.97
N SER A 50 5.24 14.97 -6.14
CA SER A 50 3.82 14.78 -6.46
C SER A 50 3.28 15.73 -7.54
N ILE A 51 4.05 16.77 -7.90
CA ILE A 51 3.70 17.70 -8.98
C ILE A 51 4.27 17.21 -10.31
N ILE A 52 5.51 16.69 -10.29
CA ILE A 52 6.22 16.29 -11.50
C ILE A 52 6.00 14.84 -11.91
N LEU A 53 5.63 13.96 -10.97
CA LEU A 53 5.40 12.54 -11.20
C LEU A 53 3.99 12.16 -10.76
N THR A 54 3.42 11.19 -11.44
CA THR A 54 2.07 10.67 -11.14
C THR A 54 2.05 9.14 -11.21
N GLY A 55 1.03 8.54 -10.58
CA GLY A 55 0.75 7.11 -10.65
C GLY A 55 1.92 6.23 -10.20
N GLU A 56 2.20 5.19 -10.98
CA GLU A 56 3.23 4.19 -10.68
C GLU A 56 4.62 4.81 -10.53
N LYS A 57 4.98 5.78 -11.38
CA LYS A 57 6.33 6.35 -11.34
C LYS A 57 6.61 7.12 -10.05
N LEU A 58 5.62 7.85 -9.56
CA LEU A 58 5.71 8.52 -8.27
C LEU A 58 5.92 7.51 -7.14
N ARG A 59 5.17 6.40 -7.15
CA ARG A 59 5.25 5.37 -6.12
C ARG A 59 6.59 4.65 -6.11
N GLU A 60 7.12 4.29 -7.28
CA GLU A 60 8.45 3.68 -7.42
C GLU A 60 9.54 4.58 -6.81
N VAL A 61 9.57 5.85 -7.24
CA VAL A 61 10.58 6.81 -6.79
C VAL A 61 10.42 7.07 -5.29
N ALA A 62 9.20 7.22 -4.79
CA ALA A 62 8.95 7.41 -3.37
C ALA A 62 9.42 6.20 -2.53
N ALA A 63 9.13 4.98 -2.99
CA ALA A 63 9.57 3.75 -2.32
C ALA A 63 11.11 3.60 -2.33
N GLU A 64 11.77 3.98 -3.42
CA GLU A 64 13.24 3.99 -3.48
C GLU A 64 13.85 4.99 -2.49
N LEU A 65 13.31 6.21 -2.44
CA LEU A 65 13.78 7.26 -1.53
C LEU A 65 13.51 6.90 -0.06
N LEU A 66 12.39 6.23 0.24
CA LEU A 66 12.03 5.80 1.59
C LEU A 66 13.06 4.84 2.20
N ARG A 67 13.74 4.03 1.38
CA ARG A 67 14.82 3.14 1.83
C ARG A 67 16.07 3.89 2.30
N GLN A 68 16.31 5.09 1.75
CA GLN A 68 17.52 5.87 1.98
C GLN A 68 17.31 7.01 2.98
N GLU A 69 16.06 7.47 3.15
CA GLU A 69 15.75 8.62 3.99
C GLU A 69 15.86 8.28 5.49
N THR A 70 16.51 9.16 6.24
CA THR A 70 16.75 9.01 7.67
C THR A 70 15.82 9.88 8.51
N ARG A 71 15.32 11.00 7.96
CA ARG A 71 14.48 11.93 8.70
C ARG A 71 13.04 11.42 8.83
N PRO A 72 12.47 11.33 10.04
CA PRO A 72 11.15 10.74 10.26
C PRO A 72 10.04 11.50 9.51
N GLU A 73 10.08 12.84 9.52
CA GLU A 73 9.11 13.68 8.83
C GLU A 73 9.05 13.40 7.32
N LEU A 74 10.23 13.23 6.70
CA LEU A 74 10.34 12.95 5.26
C LEU A 74 9.95 11.50 4.95
N ARG A 75 10.28 10.55 5.83
CA ARG A 75 9.85 9.16 5.71
C ARG A 75 8.32 9.04 5.72
N THR A 76 7.64 9.67 6.68
CA THR A 76 6.15 9.67 6.72
C THR A 76 5.56 10.26 5.45
N ARG A 77 6.19 11.29 4.89
CA ARG A 77 5.71 11.91 3.64
C ARG A 77 5.93 11.01 2.43
N LEU A 78 7.09 10.38 2.32
CA LEU A 78 7.41 9.42 1.26
C LEU A 78 6.54 8.16 1.35
N GLU A 79 6.26 7.67 2.55
CA GLU A 79 5.37 6.51 2.78
C GLU A 79 3.97 6.76 2.24
N ARG A 80 3.42 7.97 2.46
CA ARG A 80 2.14 8.39 1.87
C ARG A 80 2.19 8.47 0.35
N LEU A 81 3.31 8.90 -0.23
CA LEU A 81 3.49 8.99 -1.69
C LEU A 81 3.73 7.63 -2.33
N SER A 82 4.30 6.66 -1.61
CA SER A 82 4.56 5.31 -2.12
C SER A 82 3.33 4.40 -2.09
N ARG A 83 2.36 4.69 -1.21
CA ARG A 83 1.16 3.87 -1.04
C ARG A 83 0.10 4.17 -2.11
N ASP A 84 -0.50 3.12 -2.66
CA ASP A 84 -1.66 3.25 -3.55
C ASP A 84 -2.96 3.13 -2.74
N VAL A 85 -3.66 4.24 -2.53
CA VAL A 85 -4.91 4.25 -1.74
C VAL A 85 -6.04 3.53 -2.46
N ASP A 86 -6.05 3.55 -3.81
CA ASP A 86 -7.12 2.92 -4.59
C ASP A 86 -7.06 1.38 -4.49
N TRP A 87 -5.86 0.82 -4.29
CA TRP A 87 -5.67 -0.63 -4.17
C TRP A 87 -5.48 -1.10 -2.72
N GLU A 88 -4.68 -0.39 -1.93
CA GLU A 88 -4.25 -0.79 -0.57
C GLU A 88 -5.00 -0.04 0.55
N GLY A 89 -5.94 0.87 0.22
CA GLY A 89 -6.72 1.63 1.19
C GLY A 89 -7.82 0.79 1.88
N THR A 90 -8.29 1.24 3.05
CA THR A 90 -9.47 0.64 3.69
C THR A 90 -10.73 0.91 2.86
N GLU A 91 -11.83 0.20 3.12
CA GLU A 91 -13.10 0.47 2.45
C GLU A 91 -13.53 1.94 2.62
N GLU A 92 -13.31 2.54 3.80
CA GLU A 92 -13.62 3.95 4.00
C GLU A 92 -12.77 4.88 3.12
N GLU A 93 -11.49 4.56 2.90
CA GLU A 93 -10.62 5.38 2.07
C GLU A 93 -10.98 5.29 0.58
N LYS A 94 -11.35 4.09 0.13
CA LYS A 94 -11.83 3.85 -1.24
C LYS A 94 -13.16 4.55 -1.49
N ASN A 95 -14.07 4.52 -0.51
CA ASN A 95 -15.37 5.17 -0.62
C ASN A 95 -15.30 6.70 -0.69
N ARG A 96 -14.20 7.35 -0.26
CA ARG A 96 -14.02 8.81 -0.42
C ARG A 96 -13.90 9.25 -1.88
N SER A 97 -13.41 8.37 -2.75
CA SER A 97 -13.29 8.65 -4.20
C SER A 97 -14.60 8.41 -4.94
N LEU A 98 -15.60 7.77 -4.31
CA LEU A 98 -16.92 7.55 -4.90
C LEU A 98 -17.78 8.80 -4.72
N ALA A 99 -18.52 9.16 -5.76
CA ALA A 99 -19.52 10.21 -5.66
C ALA A 99 -20.63 9.78 -4.68
N PRO A 100 -21.21 10.71 -3.89
CA PRO A 100 -22.43 10.42 -3.14
C PRO A 100 -23.49 9.92 -4.13
N LEU A 101 -24.02 8.72 -3.89
CA LEU A 101 -25.06 8.17 -4.75
C LEU A 101 -26.37 8.92 -4.49
N ASP A 102 -27.01 9.42 -5.54
CA ASP A 102 -28.36 9.93 -5.42
C ASP A 102 -29.27 8.80 -4.93
N LYS A 103 -30.06 9.10 -3.89
CA LYS A 103 -31.04 8.14 -3.39
C LYS A 103 -32.03 7.85 -4.51
N VAL A 104 -32.10 6.58 -4.90
CA VAL A 104 -33.13 6.12 -5.84
C VAL A 104 -34.49 6.42 -5.19
N PRO A 105 -35.41 7.10 -5.90
CA PRO A 105 -36.77 7.30 -5.40
C PRO A 105 -37.40 5.96 -5.05
N GLU A 106 -38.15 5.87 -3.95
CA GLU A 106 -38.75 4.60 -3.50
C GLU A 106 -39.61 3.92 -4.58
N GLU A 107 -40.20 4.71 -5.49
CA GLU A 107 -40.94 4.25 -6.66
C GLU A 107 -40.15 3.36 -7.64
N PHE A 108 -38.81 3.44 -7.62
CA PHE A 108 -37.91 2.59 -8.42
C PHE A 108 -37.18 1.53 -7.59
N SER A 109 -37.34 1.54 -6.26
CA SER A 109 -36.74 0.54 -5.37
C SER A 109 -37.50 -0.80 -5.42
N GLU A 110 -38.74 -0.80 -5.90
CA GLU A 110 -39.61 -1.98 -6.02
C GLU A 110 -39.50 -2.68 -7.38
N MET A 111 -38.39 -2.51 -8.11
CA MET A 111 -38.16 -3.33 -9.30
C MET A 111 -37.83 -4.75 -8.86
N GLN A 112 -38.90 -5.51 -8.65
CA GLN A 112 -38.97 -6.87 -8.14
C GLN A 112 -37.92 -7.73 -8.87
N LEU A 113 -36.85 -8.08 -8.15
CA LEU A 113 -35.96 -9.14 -8.56
C LEU A 113 -36.84 -10.36 -8.85
N PRO A 114 -36.65 -11.06 -9.98
CA PRO A 114 -37.47 -12.24 -10.28
C PRO A 114 -37.38 -13.18 -9.08
N GLU A 115 -38.55 -13.50 -8.50
CA GLU A 115 -38.68 -14.44 -7.40
C GLU A 115 -38.09 -15.78 -7.85
N ILE A 116 -36.87 -16.07 -7.40
CA ILE A 116 -36.30 -17.41 -7.52
C ILE A 116 -37.05 -18.23 -6.48
N ASP A 117 -37.92 -19.11 -6.98
CA ASP A 117 -38.84 -19.91 -6.20
C ASP A 117 -38.06 -20.73 -5.13
N GLY A 118 -38.18 -20.37 -3.85
CA GLY A 118 -37.66 -21.18 -2.73
C GLY A 118 -37.00 -20.48 -1.53
N ILE A 119 -36.76 -19.17 -1.54
CA ILE A 119 -36.16 -18.48 -0.36
C ILE A 119 -37.14 -17.42 0.15
N LYS A 120 -37.81 -17.71 1.27
CA LYS A 120 -38.64 -16.72 1.97
C LYS A 120 -37.73 -15.69 2.65
N PRO A 121 -38.01 -14.37 2.53
CA PRO A 121 -37.29 -13.37 3.30
C PRO A 121 -37.58 -13.57 4.80
N ILE A 122 -36.53 -13.48 5.62
CA ILE A 122 -36.66 -13.56 7.08
C ILE A 122 -37.36 -12.27 7.53
N THR A 123 -38.58 -12.39 8.05
CA THR A 123 -39.28 -11.29 8.72
C THR A 123 -38.70 -11.08 10.12
N GLU A 124 -38.56 -9.82 10.51
CA GLU A 124 -37.91 -9.36 11.76
C GLU A 124 -38.60 -9.83 13.06
N GLU A 125 -39.77 -10.49 12.97
CA GLU A 125 -40.51 -10.97 14.14
C GLU A 125 -39.92 -12.24 14.78
N LEU A 126 -39.04 -13.00 14.10
CA LEU A 126 -38.47 -14.23 14.67
C LEU A 126 -37.24 -14.00 15.57
N VAL A 127 -36.71 -12.77 15.67
CA VAL A 127 -35.46 -12.48 16.40
C VAL A 127 -35.63 -12.43 17.93
N GLN A 128 -36.86 -12.36 18.47
CA GLN A 128 -37.07 -12.11 19.90
C GLN A 128 -37.27 -13.35 20.77
N LYS A 129 -37.18 -14.56 20.23
CA LYS A 129 -37.40 -15.77 21.03
C LYS A 129 -36.49 -16.90 20.57
N GLU A 130 -35.23 -16.87 21.01
CA GLU A 130 -34.44 -18.00 21.51
C GLU A 130 -33.07 -17.46 21.93
N GLY A 131 -32.83 -17.37 23.23
CA GLY A 131 -31.52 -17.02 23.75
C GLY A 131 -30.59 -18.22 23.70
N VAL A 132 -29.50 -18.14 22.92
CA VAL A 132 -28.28 -18.94 23.12
C VAL A 132 -27.06 -18.13 22.66
N SER A 133 -26.20 -17.78 23.60
CA SER A 133 -24.76 -17.54 23.38
C SER A 133 -24.00 -18.86 23.57
N PRO A 134 -22.70 -18.98 23.22
CA PRO A 134 -21.95 -18.47 22.07
C PRO A 134 -21.18 -19.61 21.35
N THR A 135 -21.03 -19.60 20.02
CA THR A 135 -19.81 -20.03 19.28
C THR A 135 -20.07 -20.06 17.78
N ASP A 136 -18.97 -19.84 17.05
CA ASP A 136 -18.75 -20.11 15.62
C ASP A 136 -19.20 -19.04 14.62
N ASN A 137 -18.25 -18.12 14.37
CA ASN A 137 -18.13 -17.31 13.16
C ASN A 137 -18.19 -18.20 11.90
N ALA A 138 -19.36 -18.33 11.30
CA ALA A 138 -19.48 -18.80 9.93
C ALA A 138 -19.39 -17.59 8.98
N ALA A 139 -18.23 -17.40 8.35
CA ALA A 139 -18.03 -16.43 7.28
C ALA A 139 -18.95 -16.75 6.07
N PRO A 140 -19.43 -15.73 5.33
CA PRO A 140 -20.18 -15.94 4.09
C PRO A 140 -19.30 -16.64 3.03
N PRO A 141 -19.90 -17.40 2.10
CA PRO A 141 -19.16 -18.29 1.20
C PRO A 141 -18.21 -17.51 0.28
N ARG A 142 -16.92 -17.85 0.35
CA ARG A 142 -15.85 -17.40 -0.55
C ARG A 142 -16.11 -17.91 -1.97
N SER A 143 -16.51 -17.03 -2.88
CA SER A 143 -16.39 -17.26 -4.32
C SER A 143 -14.94 -16.97 -4.75
N GLY A 144 -14.10 -17.99 -4.70
CA GLY A 144 -12.70 -17.91 -5.12
C GLY A 144 -11.87 -19.06 -4.55
N GLU A 145 -12.07 -20.27 -5.06
CA GLU A 145 -11.19 -21.40 -4.76
C GLU A 145 -9.89 -21.24 -5.56
N VAL A 146 -8.79 -20.94 -4.86
CA VAL A 146 -7.46 -21.34 -5.29
C VAL A 146 -7.16 -22.62 -4.52
N GLU A 147 -7.28 -23.77 -5.18
CA GLU A 147 -6.86 -25.05 -4.61
C GLU A 147 -5.37 -24.96 -4.24
N SER A 148 -5.07 -25.01 -2.94
CA SER A 148 -3.69 -25.16 -2.48
C SER A 148 -3.24 -26.59 -2.77
N ILE A 149 -2.44 -26.76 -3.81
CA ILE A 149 -1.71 -27.99 -4.09
C ILE A 149 -0.87 -28.29 -2.84
N ARG A 150 -1.17 -29.41 -2.18
CA ARG A 150 -0.47 -29.87 -0.97
C ARG A 150 0.99 -30.19 -1.34
N GLU A 151 1.89 -29.30 -0.97
CA GLU A 151 3.34 -29.45 -1.09
C GLU A 151 3.80 -30.62 -0.20
N GLY A 152 4.30 -31.68 -0.84
CA GLY A 152 4.77 -32.87 -0.17
C GLY A 152 6.05 -32.58 0.61
N HIS A 153 5.97 -32.69 1.94
CA HIS A 153 7.13 -32.79 2.81
C HIS A 153 7.95 -34.03 2.44
N LYS A 154 9.11 -33.85 1.79
CA LYS A 154 10.17 -34.85 1.77
C LYS A 154 11.05 -34.61 2.99
N GLU A 155 10.95 -35.50 3.97
CA GLU A 155 11.90 -35.60 5.07
C GLU A 155 13.25 -36.10 4.51
N GLU A 156 14.20 -35.18 4.36
CA GLU A 156 15.58 -35.51 4.03
C GLU A 156 16.28 -36.08 5.27
N SER A 157 16.41 -37.42 5.30
CA SER A 157 17.12 -38.15 6.36
C SER A 157 18.63 -37.94 6.25
N GLY A 158 19.11 -36.83 6.83
CA GLY A 158 20.53 -36.53 6.96
C GLY A 158 21.21 -37.30 8.10
N ARG A 159 21.68 -38.52 7.82
CA ARG A 159 22.59 -39.26 8.72
C ARG A 159 23.97 -38.59 8.72
N ARG A 160 24.29 -37.74 9.70
CA ARG A 160 25.69 -37.37 9.99
C ARG A 160 26.20 -38.22 11.14
N ALA A 161 27.05 -39.18 10.76
CA ALA A 161 27.78 -40.05 11.64
C ALA A 161 28.68 -39.25 12.61
N ALA A 162 28.66 -39.66 13.87
CA ALA A 162 29.58 -39.21 14.90
C ALA A 162 31.03 -39.53 14.50
N ARG A 163 31.87 -38.51 14.36
CA ARG A 163 33.33 -38.70 14.40
C ARG A 163 33.73 -38.86 15.86
N LYS A 164 33.99 -40.11 16.27
CA LYS A 164 34.83 -40.38 17.43
C LYS A 164 36.24 -39.87 17.10
N GLN A 165 36.72 -38.90 17.88
CA GLN A 165 38.15 -38.69 18.03
C GLN A 165 38.59 -39.62 19.15
N ASP A 166 39.05 -40.80 18.77
CA ASP A 166 39.90 -41.63 19.62
C ASP A 166 41.25 -41.76 18.92
N GLU A 167 42.26 -41.24 19.61
CA GLU A 167 43.62 -41.76 19.78
C GLU A 167 44.27 -42.53 18.62
N ARG A 168 45.41 -42.01 18.14
CA ARG A 168 46.58 -42.85 17.88
C ARG A 168 47.85 -42.10 18.23
N ASP A 169 48.42 -42.52 19.35
CA ASP A 169 49.84 -42.42 19.68
C ASP A 169 50.71 -43.19 18.66
N PHE A 170 51.97 -42.74 18.58
CA PHE A 170 53.16 -43.26 17.88
C PHE A 170 53.35 -42.88 16.40
#